data_AF-A0A9W6Y4A9-F1
#
_entry.id   AF-A0A9W6Y4A9-F1
#
_cell.length_a   1.000
_cell.length_b   1.000
_cell.length_c   1.000
_cell.angle_alpha   90.00
_cell.angle_beta   90.00
_cell.angle_gamma   90.00
#
_symmetry.space_group_name_H-M   'P 1'
#
loop_
_entity.id
_entity.type
_entity.pdbx_description
1 polymer ?
#
loop_
_entity_poly.entity_id
_entity_poly.type
_entity_poly.pdbx_seq_one_letter_code
_entity_poly.pdbx_strand_id
1 'polypeptide(L)'
;MDTRVDQIVLKQYLDASKDYCILNMGTPVIGGTHWVCVSNKDKIFFDPFGIPKPRVIPHNYKQYGIRVQDHRFGHCGDYVVFFLYSLQHHKLGEFNQMFKHLPKLI
;
A
#
# COMPACT_ATOMS: atom_id res chain seq x y z
N MET A 1 10.83 -6.65 31.06
CA MET A 1 9.79 -5.84 30.38
C MET A 1 10.35 -5.56 29.00
N ASP A 2 9.99 -6.40 28.04
CA ASP A 2 10.59 -6.41 26.71
C ASP A 2 9.56 -5.81 25.76
N THR A 3 9.75 -4.54 25.40
CA THR A 3 8.89 -3.82 24.45
C THR A 3 9.13 -4.40 23.07
N ARG A 4 8.35 -5.43 22.73
CA ARG A 4 8.15 -5.93 21.38
C ARG A 4 7.68 -4.78 20.49
N VAL A 5 8.62 -4.17 19.76
CA VAL A 5 8.35 -3.35 18.57
C VAL A 5 8.01 -4.31 17.43
N ASP A 6 7.01 -5.15 17.64
CA ASP A 6 6.66 -6.21 16.73
C ASP A 6 5.65 -5.63 15.72
N GLN A 7 6.24 -5.21 14.61
CA GLN A 7 5.86 -5.58 13.25
C GLN A 7 4.36 -5.67 12.98
N ILE A 8 3.89 -4.91 11.99
CA ILE A 8 2.59 -5.08 11.32
C ILE A 8 2.14 -6.54 11.39
N VAL A 9 1.06 -6.79 12.13
CA VAL A 9 0.45 -8.12 12.15
C VAL A 9 -0.20 -8.29 10.80
N LEU A 10 0.47 -9.01 9.91
CA LEU A 10 -0.12 -9.42 8.66
C LEU A 10 -1.28 -10.33 8.98
N LYS A 11 -2.50 -9.88 8.70
CA LYS A 11 -3.66 -10.77 8.74
C LYS A 11 -3.66 -11.71 7.53
N GLN A 12 -2.84 -11.42 6.52
CA GLN A 12 -2.76 -12.16 5.25
C GLN A 12 -1.32 -12.22 4.74
N TYR A 13 -0.91 -13.40 4.25
CA TYR A 13 0.37 -13.58 3.57
C TYR A 13 0.29 -13.09 2.11
N LEU A 14 1.40 -12.58 1.58
CA LEU A 14 1.50 -12.25 0.15
C LEU A 14 1.45 -13.53 -0.68
N ASP A 15 0.44 -13.67 -1.53
CA ASP A 15 0.34 -14.76 -2.50
C ASP A 15 1.15 -14.43 -3.75
N ALA A 16 2.36 -14.97 -3.85
CA ALA A 16 3.26 -14.75 -4.99
C ALA A 16 2.74 -15.38 -6.30
N SER A 17 1.72 -16.22 -6.26
CA SER A 17 1.13 -16.84 -7.46
C SER A 17 0.13 -15.93 -8.20
N LYS A 18 -0.28 -14.81 -7.59
CA LYS A 18 -1.20 -13.83 -8.20
C LYS A 18 -0.45 -12.62 -8.69
N ASP A 19 -0.84 -12.07 -9.84
CA ASP A 19 -0.22 -10.85 -10.36
C ASP A 19 -0.47 -9.63 -9.46
N TYR A 20 -1.66 -9.55 -8.85
CA TYR A 20 -2.10 -8.42 -8.04
C TYR A 20 -2.73 -8.92 -6.74
N CYS A 21 -2.33 -8.32 -5.62
CA CYS A 21 -2.81 -8.67 -4.30
C CYS A 21 -3.28 -7.40 -3.56
N ILE A 22 -4.45 -7.46 -2.94
CA ILE A 22 -4.87 -6.52 -1.91
C ILE A 22 -4.64 -7.22 -0.56
N LEU A 23 -3.89 -6.59 0.32
CA LEU A 23 -3.49 -7.17 1.60
C LEU A 23 -4.11 -6.38 2.74
N ASN A 24 -4.65 -7.12 3.72
CA ASN A 24 -5.09 -6.56 4.98
C ASN A 24 -3.97 -6.57 6.01
N MET A 25 -3.60 -5.40 6.50
CA MET A 25 -2.59 -5.21 7.53
C MET A 25 -3.25 -4.74 8.83
N GLY A 26 -2.96 -5.46 9.92
CA GLY A 26 -3.18 -4.91 11.25
C GLY A 26 -2.08 -3.91 11.56
N THR A 27 -2.45 -2.65 11.78
CA THR A 27 -1.47 -1.62 12.13
C THR A 27 -1.63 -1.25 13.61
N PRO A 28 -0.63 -1.51 14.46
CA PRO A 28 -0.67 -1.05 15.85
C PRO A 28 -0.66 0.49 15.95
N VAL A 29 -0.01 1.14 14.98
CA VAL A 29 0.21 2.60 14.96
C VAL A 29 -1.09 3.39 14.76
N ILE A 30 -2.02 2.87 13.95
CA ILE A 30 -3.23 3.58 13.54
C ILE A 30 -4.49 3.00 14.22
N GLY A 31 -4.34 1.88 14.95
CA GLY A 31 -5.44 1.22 15.66
C GLY A 31 -6.52 0.73 14.70
N GLY A 32 -6.26 -0.35 13.95
CA GLY A 32 -7.27 -0.94 13.08
C GLY A 32 -6.77 -1.77 11.90
N THR A 33 -7.69 -1.98 10.96
CA THR A 33 -7.46 -2.66 9.68
C THR A 33 -7.04 -1.63 8.63
N HIS A 34 -5.93 -1.89 7.93
CA HIS A 34 -5.42 -1.07 6.84
C HIS A 34 -5.29 -1.90 5.57
N TRP A 35 -5.66 -1.35 4.43
CA TRP A 35 -5.58 -2.02 3.14
C TRP A 35 -4.44 -1.43 2.32
N VAL A 36 -3.61 -2.31 1.77
CA VAL A 36 -2.51 -1.98 0.84
C VAL A 36 -2.58 -2.90 -0.37
N CYS A 37 -1.84 -2.60 -1.42
CA CYS A 37 -1.70 -3.53 -2.53
C CYS A 37 -0.27 -3.74 -3.01
N VAL A 38 -0.11 -4.89 -3.67
CA VAL A 38 1.11 -5.34 -4.30
C VAL A 38 0.79 -5.75 -5.73
N SER A 39 1.60 -5.28 -6.69
CA SER A 39 1.73 -5.90 -8.01
C SER A 39 2.97 -6.78 -8.02
N ASN A 40 2.78 -8.09 -8.05
CA ASN A 40 3.84 -9.09 -8.23
C ASN A 40 4.39 -9.07 -9.66
N LYS A 41 3.56 -8.66 -10.63
CA LYS A 41 3.94 -8.48 -12.03
C LYS A 41 4.91 -7.30 -12.21
N ASP A 42 4.56 -6.14 -11.68
CA ASP A 42 5.34 -4.90 -11.84
C ASP A 42 6.38 -4.70 -10.73
N LYS A 43 6.37 -5.57 -9.71
CA LYS A 43 7.17 -5.45 -8.48
C LYS A 43 6.96 -4.09 -7.80
N ILE A 44 5.69 -3.72 -7.60
CA ILE A 44 5.30 -2.45 -6.96
C ILE A 44 4.48 -2.73 -5.71
N PHE A 45 4.72 -1.96 -4.65
CA PHE A 45 3.90 -1.89 -3.45
C PHE A 45 3.31 -0.48 -3.33
N PHE A 46 2.03 -0.38 -3.00
CA PHE A 46 1.35 0.89 -2.78
C PHE A 46 0.61 0.87 -1.44
N ASP A 47 0.85 1.93 -0.68
CA ASP A 47 0.18 2.23 0.58
C ASP A 47 -0.47 3.61 0.46
N PRO A 48 -1.81 3.74 0.60
CA PRO A 48 -2.50 5.02 0.52
C PRO A 48 -2.02 6.08 1.53
N PHE A 49 -1.51 5.66 2.68
CA PHE A 49 -0.92 6.54 3.69
C PHE A 49 0.52 6.92 3.40
N GLY A 50 1.14 6.31 2.40
CA GLY A 50 2.54 6.52 2.09
C GLY A 50 3.48 5.97 3.15
N ILE A 51 3.04 4.99 3.94
CA ILE A 51 3.88 4.35 4.94
C ILE A 51 4.92 3.47 4.22
N PRO A 52 6.18 3.43 4.68
CA PRO A 52 7.20 2.58 4.10
C PRO A 52 6.77 1.12 4.06
N LYS A 53 7.01 0.48 2.92
CA LYS A 53 6.84 -0.95 2.67
C LYS A 53 7.36 -1.79 3.85
N PRO A 54 6.52 -2.68 4.44
CA PRO A 54 6.96 -3.54 5.52
C PRO A 54 7.97 -4.59 5.03
N ARG A 55 8.79 -5.11 5.97
CA ARG A 55 9.85 -6.10 5.70
C ARG A 55 9.34 -7.38 5.02
N VAL A 56 8.07 -7.73 5.22
CA VAL A 56 7.46 -8.91 4.59
C VAL A 56 7.27 -8.77 3.08
N ILE A 57 7.18 -7.55 2.56
CA ILE A 57 7.14 -7.37 1.11
C ILE A 57 8.57 -7.47 0.61
N PRO A 58 8.87 -8.28 -0.42
CA PRO A 58 10.25 -8.53 -0.84
C PRO A 58 11.01 -7.26 -1.23
N HIS A 59 12.32 -7.21 -0.97
CA HIS A 59 13.15 -6.02 -1.16
C HIS A 59 13.22 -5.52 -2.62
N ASN A 60 13.03 -6.40 -3.59
CA ASN A 60 13.01 -6.05 -5.01
C ASN A 60 11.71 -5.35 -5.46
N TYR A 61 10.75 -5.09 -4.55
CA TYR A 61 9.53 -4.35 -4.84
C TYR A 61 9.75 -2.87 -4.56
N LYS A 62 9.41 -2.02 -5.53
CA LYS A 62 9.45 -0.56 -5.40
C LYS A 62 8.25 -0.06 -4.62
N GLN A 63 8.49 0.86 -3.67
CA GLN A 63 7.42 1.66 -3.05
C GLN A 63 6.87 2.64 -4.08
N TYR A 64 5.55 2.71 -4.23
CA TYR A 64 4.91 3.78 -4.97
C TYR A 64 4.79 5.02 -4.08
N GLY A 65 5.49 6.09 -4.47
CA GLY A 65 5.83 7.23 -3.63
C GLY A 65 4.78 8.35 -3.56
N ILE A 66 3.53 8.04 -3.22
CA ILE A 66 2.49 9.06 -3.05
C ILE A 66 1.60 8.74 -1.86
N ARG A 67 1.33 9.76 -1.03
CA ARG A 67 0.34 9.69 0.04
C ARG A 67 -0.96 10.29 -0.46
N VAL A 68 -1.96 9.44 -0.73
CA VAL A 68 -3.27 9.87 -1.23
C VAL A 68 -4.33 9.99 -0.14
N GLN A 69 -4.05 9.46 1.05
CA GLN A 69 -5.01 9.41 2.14
C GLN A 69 -4.46 9.93 3.46
N ASP A 70 -5.33 10.62 4.19
CA ASP A 70 -5.15 10.95 5.60
C ASP A 70 -5.62 9.78 6.48
N HIS A 71 -4.79 9.38 7.45
CA HIS A 71 -5.01 8.22 8.32
C HIS A 71 -6.27 8.32 9.19
N ARG A 72 -6.88 9.50 9.30
CA ARG A 72 -8.12 9.73 10.04
C ARG A 72 -9.37 9.24 9.31
N PHE A 73 -9.27 8.88 8.03
CA PHE A 73 -10.40 8.40 7.21
C PHE A 73 -10.28 6.92 6.86
N GLY A 74 -11.42 6.27 6.58
CA GLY A 74 -11.53 4.82 6.32
C GLY A 74 -11.54 4.38 4.85
N HIS A 75 -10.93 5.14 3.93
CA HIS A 75 -11.03 4.93 2.46
C HIS A 75 -9.85 4.16 1.83
N CYS A 76 -9.02 3.48 2.62
CA CYS A 76 -7.77 2.87 2.09
C CYS A 76 -8.04 1.75 1.08
N GLY A 77 -9.15 1.03 1.22
CA GLY A 77 -9.60 0.07 0.22
C GLY A 77 -9.90 0.71 -1.14
N ASP A 78 -10.58 1.86 -1.17
CA ASP A 78 -10.98 2.54 -2.39
C ASP A 78 -9.76 2.99 -3.20
N TYR A 79 -8.77 3.60 -2.53
CA TYR A 79 -7.54 4.05 -3.18
C TYR A 79 -6.67 2.89 -3.66
N VAL A 80 -6.63 1.78 -2.92
CA VAL A 80 -5.93 0.57 -3.34
C VAL A 80 -6.55 -0.02 -4.62
N VAL A 81 -7.87 -0.14 -4.66
CA VAL A 81 -8.58 -0.63 -5.85
C VAL A 81 -8.35 0.31 -7.03
N PHE A 82 -8.47 1.62 -6.81
CA PHE A 82 -8.25 2.61 -7.87
C PHE A 82 -6.82 2.58 -8.41
N PHE A 83 -5.81 2.48 -7.54
CA PHE A 83 -4.42 2.34 -7.96
C PHE A 83 -4.18 1.09 -8.80
N LEU A 84 -4.67 -0.08 -8.35
CA LEU A 84 -4.52 -1.33 -9.09
C LEU A 84 -5.21 -1.27 -10.45
N TYR A 85 -6.42 -0.72 -10.51
CA TYR A 85 -7.13 -0.49 -11.77
C TYR A 85 -6.30 0.40 -12.70
N SER A 86 -5.79 1.53 -12.20
CA SER A 86 -4.94 2.43 -12.99
C SER A 86 -3.66 1.77 -13.46
N LEU A 87 -3.05 0.90 -12.66
CA LEU A 87 -1.86 0.14 -13.05
C LEU A 87 -2.19 -0.88 -14.16
N GLN A 88 -3.24 -1.68 -13.98
CA GLN A 88 -3.68 -2.71 -14.92
C GLN A 88 -4.05 -2.15 -16.30
N HIS A 89 -4.60 -0.95 -16.34
CA HIS A 89 -5.07 -0.31 -17.57
C HIS A 89 -4.11 0.74 -18.12
N HIS A 90 -2.86 0.81 -17.64
CA HIS A 90 -1.85 1.80 -18.06
C HIS A 90 -2.29 3.27 -17.86
N LYS A 91 -3.14 3.53 -16.86
CA LYS A 91 -3.69 4.84 -16.48
C LYS A 91 -3.04 5.45 -15.24
N LEU A 92 -1.82 5.03 -14.87
CA LEU A 92 -1.09 5.65 -13.76
C LEU A 92 -0.84 7.16 -13.98
N GLY A 93 -0.80 7.63 -15.23
CA GLY A 93 -0.73 9.06 -15.53
C GLY A 93 -1.96 9.83 -15.03
N GLU A 94 -3.16 9.29 -15.25
CA GLU A 94 -4.42 9.88 -14.77
C GLU A 94 -4.49 9.84 -13.23
N PHE A 95 -4.10 8.71 -12.63
CA PHE A 95 -3.99 8.57 -11.18
C PHE A 95 -3.09 9.67 -10.58
N ASN A 96 -1.89 9.85 -11.13
CA ASN A 96 -0.96 10.87 -10.69
C ASN A 96 -1.49 12.29 -10.89
N GLN A 97 -2.18 12.54 -11.99
CA GLN A 97 -2.77 13.85 -12.27
C GLN A 97 -3.85 14.21 -11.24
N MET A 98 -4.67 13.24 -10.83
CA MET A 98 -5.72 13.45 -9.83
C MET A 98 -5.15 13.86 -8.46
N PHE A 99 -3.98 13.33 -8.11
CA PHE A 99 -3.32 13.59 -6.82
C PHE A 99 -2.10 14.51 -6.92
N LYS A 100 -1.95 15.26 -8.02
CA LYS A 100 -0.74 16.06 -8.30
C LYS A 100 -0.42 17.13 -7.24
N HIS A 101 -1.42 17.55 -6.47
CA HIS A 101 -1.29 18.55 -5.41
C HIS A 101 -0.86 17.94 -4.07
N LEU A 102 -0.82 16.62 -3.97
CA LEU A 102 -0.41 15.91 -2.76
C LEU A 102 1.10 15.72 -2.71
N PRO A 103 1.68 15.66 -1.49
CA PRO A 103 3.10 15.42 -1.33
C PRO A 103 3.49 14.04 -1.89
N LYS A 104 4.54 14.03 -2.71
CA LYS A 104 5.24 12.80 -3.11
C LYS A 104 6.22 12.42 -2.01
N LEU A 105 6.36 11.12 -1.78
CA LEU A 105 7.41 10.60 -0.92
C LEU A 105 8.72 10.68 -1.68
N ILE A 106 9.73 11.26 -1.06
CA ILE A 106 11.10 11.41 -1.59
C ILE A 106 11.82 10.08 -1.45
#